data_AF-A0A6C0H4M2-F1
#
_entry.id   AF-A0A6C0H4M2-F1
#
_cell.length_a   1.000
_cell.length_b   1.000
_cell.length_c   1.000
_cell.angle_alpha   90.00
_cell.angle_beta   90.00
_cell.angle_gamma   90.00
#
_symmetry.space_group_name_H-M   'P 1'
#
loop_
_entity.id
_entity.type
_entity.pdbx_description
1 polymer ?
#
loop_
_entity_poly.entity_id
_entity_poly.type
_entity_poly.pdbx_seq_one_letter_code
_entity_poly.pdbx_strand_id
1 'polypeptide(L)'
;MATTNENILNKINNYFDNSNYGELYSNDIWFTIIIFLVVIFIALYFYILGSIKSNKSSWQQNKCNPILMPFASLINSEESKGNEMDFIINNFNECLNILNAELANETKKPIDNMKQSVEGIFGSVYNGFIELQKFIAYLFNLILELFKLIMDKLSVILINIKLFFMNANEFLRKIISSITVVFYTLVLLIKAFRLIFVLFVFGWLLTMVIPASMTVVGLIIVLITVVIMFLQMSSIPVVGLFLALILLFVIIIYYVGFLVALIFLIVVCLMYGLFSRFVQKIFPK
;
A
#
# COMPACT_ATOMS: atom_id res chain seq x y z
N MET A 1 47.00 137.39 -46.33
CA MET A 1 46.57 136.36 -47.29
C MET A 1 47.02 134.98 -46.82
N ALA A 2 46.63 134.55 -45.60
CA ALA A 2 47.11 133.27 -45.02
C ALA A 2 46.29 132.79 -43.80
N THR A 3 44.95 132.83 -43.82
CA THR A 3 44.15 132.38 -42.64
C THR A 3 43.02 131.38 -42.96
N THR A 4 42.64 131.21 -44.23
CA THR A 4 41.62 130.24 -44.64
C THR A 4 42.18 128.84 -44.92
N ASN A 5 43.43 128.71 -45.40
CA ASN A 5 44.03 127.39 -45.65
C ASN A 5 44.47 126.66 -44.37
N GLU A 6 44.99 127.36 -43.35
CA GLU A 6 45.42 126.72 -42.10
C GLU A 6 44.25 126.13 -41.30
N ASN A 7 43.07 126.78 -41.30
CA ASN A 7 41.91 126.27 -40.57
C ASN A 7 41.27 125.04 -41.22
N ILE A 8 41.36 124.90 -42.55
CA ILE A 8 40.90 123.69 -43.25
C ILE A 8 41.90 122.55 -43.04
N LEU A 9 43.20 122.83 -43.16
CA LEU A 9 44.26 121.84 -42.90
C LEU A 9 44.24 121.32 -41.46
N ASN A 10 44.03 122.20 -40.48
CA ASN A 10 43.91 121.79 -39.08
C ASN A 10 42.64 120.96 -38.82
N LYS A 11 41.51 121.26 -39.46
CA LYS A 11 40.30 120.42 -39.34
C LYS A 11 40.48 119.04 -39.98
N ILE A 12 41.18 118.97 -41.11
CA ILE A 12 41.48 117.70 -41.78
C ILE A 12 42.45 116.87 -40.92
N ASN A 13 43.55 117.45 -40.45
CA ASN A 13 44.50 116.75 -39.58
C ASN A 13 43.85 116.29 -38.28
N ASN A 14 43.04 117.13 -37.63
CA ASN A 14 42.39 116.77 -36.37
C ASN A 14 41.29 115.70 -36.56
N TYR A 15 40.76 115.53 -37.78
CA TYR A 15 39.87 114.43 -38.15
C TYR A 15 40.66 113.12 -38.34
N PHE A 16 41.82 113.15 -38.99
CA PHE A 16 42.68 111.98 -39.16
C PHE A 16 43.42 111.56 -37.87
N ASP A 17 43.78 112.50 -37.00
CA ASP A 17 44.52 112.23 -35.75
C ASP A 17 43.63 111.69 -34.61
N ASN A 18 42.33 112.00 -34.61
CA ASN A 18 41.39 111.56 -33.57
C ASN A 18 40.40 110.47 -33.99
N SER A 19 40.43 110.01 -35.23
CA SER A 19 39.55 108.92 -35.68
C SER A 19 40.21 107.56 -35.49
N ASN A 20 39.45 106.58 -35.01
CA ASN A 20 39.95 105.21 -34.82
C ASN A 20 40.09 104.49 -36.18
N TYR A 21 40.94 103.46 -36.26
CA TYR A 21 41.15 102.66 -37.49
C TYR A 21 39.84 102.16 -38.12
N GLY A 22 38.86 101.79 -37.30
CA GLY A 22 37.53 101.35 -37.75
C GLY A 22 36.64 102.47 -38.31
N GLU A 23 36.91 103.74 -38.02
CA GLU A 23 36.16 104.89 -38.56
C GLU A 23 36.78 105.40 -39.87
N LEU A 24 38.11 105.36 -39.96
CA LEU A 24 38.88 105.70 -41.17
C LEU A 24 38.69 104.65 -42.29
N TYR A 25 38.64 103.36 -41.93
CA TYR A 25 38.58 102.24 -42.88
C TYR A 25 37.31 101.37 -42.74
N SER A 26 36.24 101.92 -42.14
CA SER A 26 34.97 101.21 -41.89
C SER A 26 34.46 100.49 -43.15
N ASN A 27 34.51 101.18 -44.29
CA ASN A 27 34.03 100.66 -45.56
C ASN A 27 34.86 99.46 -46.04
N ASP A 28 36.19 99.53 -45.93
CA ASP A 28 37.10 98.47 -46.36
C ASP A 28 36.98 97.21 -45.48
N ILE A 29 36.72 97.39 -44.17
CA ILE A 29 36.46 96.28 -43.24
C ILE A 29 35.14 95.58 -43.61
N TRP A 30 34.08 96.33 -43.86
CA TRP A 30 32.78 95.77 -44.28
C TRP A 30 32.88 95.04 -45.62
N PHE A 31 33.58 95.60 -46.60
CA PHE A 31 33.83 94.93 -47.87
C PHE A 31 34.62 93.64 -47.68
N THR A 32 35.64 93.64 -46.83
CA THR A 32 36.43 92.43 -46.55
C THR A 32 35.58 91.33 -45.90
N ILE A 33 34.74 91.67 -44.92
CA ILE A 33 33.83 90.72 -44.26
C ILE A 33 32.83 90.13 -45.27
N ILE A 34 32.23 90.98 -46.11
CA ILE A 34 31.28 90.54 -47.14
C ILE A 34 31.99 89.61 -48.14
N ILE A 35 33.19 89.96 -48.60
CA ILE A 35 33.98 89.13 -49.51
C ILE A 35 34.30 87.77 -48.88
N PHE A 36 34.72 87.73 -47.60
CA PHE A 36 34.96 86.48 -46.88
C PHE A 36 33.71 85.62 -46.75
N LEU A 37 32.57 86.22 -46.38
CA LEU A 37 31.30 85.49 -46.31
C LEU A 37 30.92 84.92 -47.66
N VAL A 38 31.02 85.69 -48.74
CA VAL A 38 30.73 85.24 -50.11
C VAL A 38 31.64 84.05 -50.48
N VAL A 39 32.95 84.12 -50.20
CA VAL A 39 33.87 83.02 -50.47
C VAL A 39 33.52 81.77 -49.67
N ILE A 40 33.16 81.91 -48.39
CA ILE A 40 32.73 80.78 -47.53
C ILE A 40 31.43 80.17 -48.05
N PHE A 41 30.43 80.99 -48.41
CA PHE A 41 29.17 80.50 -48.98
C PHE A 41 29.40 79.75 -50.29
N ILE A 42 30.28 80.25 -51.15
CA ILE A 42 30.64 79.57 -52.41
C ILE A 42 31.33 78.23 -52.10
N ALA A 43 32.27 78.19 -51.15
CA ALA A 43 32.95 76.95 -50.76
C ALA A 43 31.98 75.91 -50.17
N LEU A 44 31.08 76.33 -49.27
CA LEU A 44 30.04 75.47 -48.69
C LEU A 44 29.05 74.98 -49.75
N TYR A 45 28.66 75.84 -50.68
CA TYR A 45 27.78 75.48 -51.79
C TYR A 45 28.37 74.34 -52.63
N PHE A 46 29.63 74.46 -53.04
CA PHE A 46 30.30 73.39 -53.81
C PHE A 46 30.54 72.13 -52.98
N TYR A 47 30.85 72.26 -51.68
CA TYR A 47 31.01 71.12 -50.77
C TYR A 47 29.71 70.32 -50.60
N ILE A 48 28.58 71.01 -50.40
CA ILE A 48 27.26 70.38 -50.27
C ILE A 48 26.87 69.73 -51.60
N LEU A 49 27.05 70.41 -52.73
CA LEU A 49 26.73 69.87 -54.06
C LEU A 49 27.52 68.59 -54.37
N GLY A 50 28.82 68.57 -54.03
CA GLY A 50 29.67 67.38 -54.15
C GLY A 50 29.19 66.22 -53.27
N SER A 51 28.81 66.52 -52.02
CA SER A 51 28.32 65.53 -51.07
C SER A 51 26.97 64.94 -51.48
N ILE A 52 26.04 65.75 -51.99
CA ILE A 52 24.75 65.31 -52.52
C ILE A 52 24.96 64.33 -53.68
N LYS A 53 25.83 64.67 -54.63
CA LYS A 53 26.10 63.83 -55.81
C LYS A 53 26.71 62.49 -55.44
N SER A 54 27.64 62.46 -54.49
CA SER A 54 28.29 61.23 -54.04
C SER A 54 27.34 60.30 -53.27
N ASN A 55 26.36 60.85 -52.54
CA ASN A 55 25.50 60.07 -51.65
C ASN A 55 24.17 59.65 -52.29
N LYS A 56 23.89 60.06 -53.53
CA LYS A 56 22.65 59.70 -54.24
C LYS A 56 22.46 58.19 -54.41
N SER A 57 23.52 57.45 -54.73
CA SER A 57 23.46 55.98 -54.92
C SER A 57 23.29 55.19 -53.62
N SER A 58 23.66 55.78 -52.48
CA SER A 58 23.67 55.13 -51.17
C SER A 58 22.66 55.78 -50.20
N TRP A 59 21.66 56.48 -50.73
CA TRP A 59 20.72 57.25 -49.94
C TRP A 59 20.02 56.41 -48.86
N GLN A 60 19.58 55.19 -49.18
CA GLN A 60 18.89 54.32 -48.21
C GLN A 60 19.73 54.01 -46.95
N GLN A 61 21.05 53.95 -47.09
CA GLN A 61 21.96 53.72 -45.96
C GLN A 61 22.25 55.01 -45.19
N ASN A 62 22.26 56.15 -45.89
CA ASN A 62 22.67 57.43 -45.34
C ASN A 62 21.50 58.39 -45.02
N LYS A 63 20.25 57.94 -45.18
CA LYS A 63 19.04 58.77 -44.97
C LYS A 63 18.91 59.33 -43.56
N CYS A 64 19.44 58.62 -42.56
CA CYS A 64 19.45 59.06 -41.16
C CYS A 64 20.72 59.82 -40.76
N ASN A 65 21.59 60.19 -41.71
CA ASN A 65 22.75 61.03 -41.41
C ASN A 65 22.31 62.50 -41.22
N PRO A 66 22.58 63.11 -40.05
CA PRO A 66 22.09 64.46 -39.73
C PRO A 66 22.60 65.55 -40.66
N ILE A 67 23.74 65.35 -41.34
CA ILE A 67 24.32 66.33 -42.28
C ILE A 67 23.60 66.29 -43.64
N LEU A 68 23.09 65.13 -44.05
CA LEU A 68 22.47 64.92 -45.37
C LEU A 68 20.94 65.04 -45.34
N MET A 69 20.35 64.83 -44.16
CA MET A 69 18.90 64.82 -43.95
C MET A 69 18.18 66.13 -44.33
N PRO A 70 18.72 67.34 -44.05
CA PRO A 70 18.08 68.60 -44.50
C PRO A 70 18.02 68.74 -46.02
N PHE A 71 18.83 67.96 -46.73
CA PHE A 71 18.94 67.95 -48.19
C PHE A 71 18.32 66.69 -48.82
N ALA A 72 17.53 65.92 -48.06
CA ALA A 72 16.91 64.68 -48.52
C ALA A 72 16.13 64.84 -49.83
N SER A 73 15.39 65.94 -49.97
CA SER A 73 14.60 66.26 -51.17
C SER A 73 15.46 66.49 -52.41
N LEU A 74 16.68 67.01 -52.24
CA LEU A 74 17.64 67.27 -53.33
C LEU A 74 18.43 66.02 -53.72
N ILE A 75 18.68 65.12 -52.75
CA ILE A 75 19.38 63.84 -52.99
C ILE A 75 18.45 62.87 -53.73
N ASN A 76 17.17 62.77 -53.31
CA ASN A 76 16.17 61.90 -53.90
C ASN A 76 14.94 62.66 -54.44
N SER A 77 15.17 63.48 -55.46
CA SER A 77 14.15 64.34 -56.08
C SER A 77 13.02 63.60 -56.79
N GLU A 78 13.23 62.33 -57.17
CA GLU A 78 12.21 61.52 -57.86
C GLU A 78 11.09 61.09 -56.90
N GLU A 79 11.42 60.88 -55.62
CA GLU A 79 10.47 60.50 -54.58
C GLU A 79 9.78 61.68 -53.90
N SER A 80 10.37 62.88 -53.94
CA SER A 80 9.80 64.07 -53.31
C SER A 80 8.53 64.59 -54.01
N LYS A 81 8.28 64.19 -55.27
CA LYS A 81 7.05 64.45 -56.04
C LYS A 81 6.51 65.89 -55.96
N GLY A 82 7.40 66.88 -55.85
CA GLY A 82 7.06 68.30 -55.77
C GLY A 82 6.80 68.86 -54.37
N ASN A 83 6.77 68.02 -53.32
CA ASN A 83 6.62 68.44 -51.92
C ASN A 83 7.90 68.20 -51.14
N GLU A 84 8.89 69.05 -51.36
CA GLU A 84 10.25 68.89 -50.82
C GLU A 84 10.29 68.89 -49.28
N MET A 85 9.51 69.77 -48.65
CA MET A 85 9.52 69.92 -47.19
C MET A 85 8.86 68.73 -46.48
N ASP A 86 7.74 68.23 -47.00
CA ASP A 86 7.05 67.07 -46.45
C ASP A 86 7.95 65.82 -46.49
N PHE A 87 8.73 65.67 -47.58
CA PHE A 87 9.67 64.57 -47.71
C PHE A 87 10.81 64.62 -46.69
N ILE A 88 11.34 65.81 -46.41
CA ILE A 88 12.38 66.01 -45.37
C ILE A 88 11.81 65.67 -43.99
N ILE A 89 10.61 66.15 -43.66
CA ILE A 89 9.96 65.91 -42.37
C ILE A 89 9.64 64.42 -42.18
N ASN A 90 9.13 63.76 -43.22
CA ASN A 90 8.80 62.34 -43.16
C ASN A 90 10.05 61.48 -42.94
N ASN A 91 11.16 61.77 -43.63
CA ASN A 91 12.43 61.08 -43.41
C ASN A 91 12.98 61.31 -42.00
N PHE A 92 12.88 62.54 -41.48
CA PHE A 92 13.28 62.84 -40.11
C PHE A 92 12.47 62.02 -39.10
N ASN A 93 11.14 61.99 -39.24
CA ASN A 93 10.25 61.22 -38.38
C ASN A 93 10.50 59.71 -38.47
N GLU A 94 10.78 59.18 -39.64
CA GLU A 94 11.14 57.77 -39.82
C GLU A 94 12.42 57.43 -39.07
N CYS A 95 13.47 58.23 -39.23
CA CYS A 95 14.74 58.03 -38.53
C CYS A 95 14.59 58.18 -37.01
N LEU A 96 13.78 59.12 -36.53
CA LEU A 96 13.45 59.23 -35.11
C LEU A 96 12.73 57.99 -34.58
N ASN A 97 11.78 57.45 -35.34
CA ASN A 97 11.05 56.24 -34.94
C ASN A 97 11.95 55.01 -34.88
N ILE A 98 12.90 54.87 -35.80
CA ILE A 98 13.90 53.80 -35.78
C ILE A 98 14.78 53.89 -34.53
N LEU A 99 15.28 55.10 -34.22
CA LEU A 99 16.13 55.33 -33.05
C LEU A 99 15.37 55.07 -31.72
N ASN A 100 14.10 55.47 -31.67
CA ASN A 100 13.23 55.19 -30.53
C ASN A 100 12.95 53.69 -30.36
N ALA A 101 12.78 52.95 -31.45
CA ALA A 101 12.56 51.50 -31.41
C ALA A 101 13.83 50.75 -30.97
N GLU A 102 15.00 51.19 -31.42
CA GLU A 102 16.29 50.62 -31.00
C GLU A 102 16.54 50.85 -29.50
N LEU A 103 16.33 52.09 -29.02
CA LEU A 103 16.43 52.41 -27.60
C LEU A 103 15.43 51.58 -26.77
N ALA A 104 14.19 51.44 -27.22
CA ALA A 104 13.18 50.61 -26.54
C ALA A 104 13.59 49.13 -26.48
N ASN A 105 14.22 48.59 -27.53
CA ASN A 105 14.72 47.21 -27.54
C ASN A 105 15.93 47.02 -26.62
N GLU A 106 16.86 47.97 -26.60
CA GLU A 106 18.00 47.92 -25.67
C GLU A 106 17.57 48.02 -24.21
N THR A 107 16.55 48.84 -23.94
CA THR A 107 15.98 48.99 -22.58
C THR A 107 15.21 47.73 -22.14
N LYS A 108 14.70 46.92 -23.08
CA LYS A 108 14.00 45.66 -22.79
C LYS A 108 14.93 44.46 -22.56
N LYS A 109 16.14 44.43 -23.13
CA LYS A 109 17.14 43.37 -22.91
C LYS A 109 17.31 42.95 -21.43
N PRO A 110 17.46 43.88 -20.46
CA PRO A 110 17.58 43.48 -19.05
C PRO A 110 16.30 42.84 -18.50
N ILE A 111 15.12 43.24 -18.97
CA ILE A 111 13.82 42.66 -18.56
C ILE A 111 13.69 41.23 -19.09
N ASP A 112 14.10 40.98 -20.34
CA ASP A 112 14.05 39.64 -20.93
C ASP A 112 15.04 38.67 -20.25
N ASN A 113 16.23 39.16 -19.89
CA ASN A 113 17.21 38.39 -19.11
C ASN A 113 16.72 38.09 -17.69
N MET A 114 16.00 39.03 -17.06
CA MET A 114 15.35 38.81 -15.77
C MET A 114 14.27 37.74 -15.87
N LYS A 115 13.48 37.71 -16.95
CA LYS A 115 12.44 36.69 -17.15
C LYS A 115 13.01 35.28 -17.20
N GLN A 116 14.09 35.05 -17.95
CA GLN A 116 14.75 33.74 -17.99
C GLN A 116 15.35 33.33 -16.64
N SER A 117 15.91 34.29 -15.90
CA SER A 117 16.44 34.05 -14.55
C SER A 117 15.33 33.66 -13.57
N VAL A 118 14.19 34.35 -13.64
CA VAL A 118 13.00 34.06 -12.82
C VAL A 118 12.45 32.67 -13.15
N GLU A 119 12.28 32.33 -14.44
CA GLU A 119 11.84 31.01 -14.88
C GLU A 119 12.80 29.89 -14.41
N GLY A 120 14.11 30.11 -14.45
CA GLY A 120 15.12 29.17 -13.94
C GLY A 120 15.04 28.93 -12.43
N ILE A 121 14.78 29.98 -11.64
CA ILE A 121 14.58 29.88 -10.19
C ILE A 121 13.31 29.09 -9.87
N PHE A 122 12.18 29.45 -10.49
CA PHE A 122 10.91 28.75 -10.29
C PHE A 122 10.97 27.30 -10.75
N GLY A 123 11.63 27.01 -11.87
CA GLY A 123 11.85 25.64 -12.35
C GLY A 123 12.69 24.81 -11.39
N SER A 124 13.75 25.39 -10.81
CA SER A 124 14.59 24.70 -9.82
C SER A 124 13.84 24.43 -8.51
N VAL A 125 13.02 25.38 -8.05
CA VAL A 125 12.15 25.20 -6.88
C VAL A 125 11.11 24.11 -7.14
N TYR A 126 10.47 24.11 -8.30
CA TYR A 126 9.50 23.09 -8.71
C TYR A 126 10.11 21.69 -8.73
N ASN A 127 11.29 21.54 -9.33
CA ASN A 127 12.01 20.26 -9.33
C ASN A 127 12.41 19.83 -7.92
N GLY A 128 12.84 20.78 -7.07
CA GLY A 128 13.09 20.53 -5.65
C GLY A 128 11.86 19.97 -4.93
N PHE A 129 10.68 20.55 -5.15
CA PHE A 129 9.41 20.05 -4.59
C PHE A 129 9.07 18.63 -5.08
N ILE A 130 9.26 18.34 -6.38
CA ILE A 130 9.02 16.98 -6.92
C ILE A 130 9.93 15.96 -6.25
N GLU A 131 11.23 16.25 -6.11
CA GLU A 131 12.16 15.33 -5.46
C GLU A 131 11.84 15.14 -3.97
N LEU A 132 11.41 16.20 -3.28
CA LEU A 132 10.94 16.12 -1.90
C LEU A 132 9.69 15.24 -1.79
N GLN A 133 8.74 15.36 -2.74
CA GLN A 133 7.56 14.50 -2.80
C GLN A 133 7.93 13.04 -3.04
N LYS A 134 8.89 12.75 -3.94
CA LYS A 134 9.40 11.39 -4.18
C LYS A 134 10.07 10.81 -2.93
N PHE A 135 10.85 11.62 -2.22
CA PHE A 135 11.47 11.22 -0.97
C PHE A 135 10.44 10.90 0.12
N ILE A 136 9.40 11.73 0.26
CA ILE A 136 8.28 11.45 1.16
C ILE A 136 7.58 10.15 0.78
N ALA A 137 7.28 9.95 -0.51
CA ALA A 137 6.66 8.71 -1.00
C ALA A 137 7.53 7.48 -0.72
N TYR A 138 8.86 7.61 -0.88
CA TYR A 138 9.82 6.57 -0.54
C TYR A 138 9.77 6.22 0.97
N LEU A 139 9.77 7.22 1.86
CA LEU A 139 9.64 6.98 3.30
C LEU A 139 8.33 6.28 3.66
N PHE A 140 7.20 6.71 3.06
CA PHE A 140 5.91 6.04 3.27
C PHE A 140 5.93 4.59 2.80
N ASN A 141 6.55 4.31 1.65
CA ASN A 141 6.68 2.93 1.16
C ASN A 141 7.53 2.07 2.09
N LEU A 142 8.62 2.61 2.64
CA LEU A 142 9.46 1.90 3.61
C LEU A 142 8.68 1.58 4.89
N ILE A 143 7.87 2.52 5.39
CA ILE A 143 6.97 2.30 6.53
C ILE A 143 5.95 1.19 6.20
N LEU A 144 5.32 1.23 5.03
CA LEU A 144 4.37 0.20 4.60
C LEU A 144 5.02 -1.18 4.49
N GLU A 145 6.25 -1.25 4.01
CA GLU A 145 7.01 -2.50 3.92
C GLU A 145 7.34 -3.06 5.30
N LEU A 146 7.73 -2.20 6.25
CA LEU A 146 7.93 -2.58 7.64
C LEU A 146 6.65 -3.13 8.29
N PHE A 147 5.50 -2.48 8.07
CA PHE A 147 4.21 -2.99 8.55
C PHE A 147 3.85 -4.34 7.93
N LYS A 148 4.10 -4.53 6.62
CA LYS A 148 3.89 -5.83 5.95
C LYS A 148 4.75 -6.93 6.58
N LEU A 149 6.03 -6.66 6.80
CA LEU A 149 6.93 -7.62 7.44
C LEU A 149 6.47 -8.01 8.85
N ILE A 150 6.04 -7.03 9.66
CA ILE A 150 5.50 -7.30 10.99
C ILE A 150 4.22 -8.14 10.90
N MET A 151 3.29 -7.79 10.01
CA MET A 151 2.03 -8.53 9.83
C MET A 151 2.26 -9.97 9.34
N ASP A 152 3.20 -10.18 8.42
CA ASP A 152 3.56 -11.52 7.94
C ASP A 152 4.14 -12.37 9.08
N LYS A 153 5.02 -11.80 9.91
CA LYS A 153 5.55 -12.50 11.09
C LYS A 153 4.47 -12.80 12.13
N LEU A 154 3.57 -11.85 12.41
CA LEU A 154 2.43 -12.07 13.31
C LEU A 154 1.50 -13.16 12.79
N SER A 155 1.23 -13.19 11.48
CA SER A 155 0.41 -14.22 10.84
C SER A 155 1.01 -15.62 11.03
N VAL A 156 2.33 -15.77 10.82
CA VAL A 156 3.04 -17.03 11.05
C VAL A 156 2.94 -17.46 12.52
N ILE A 157 3.12 -16.54 13.47
CA ILE A 157 2.97 -16.83 14.90
C ILE A 157 1.54 -17.29 15.22
N LEU A 158 0.51 -16.59 14.69
CA LEU A 158 -0.90 -16.96 14.87
C LEU A 158 -1.21 -18.34 14.29
N ILE A 159 -0.66 -18.68 13.13
CA ILE A 159 -0.80 -20.02 12.53
C ILE A 159 -0.22 -21.09 13.46
N ASN A 160 0.97 -20.87 14.00
CA ASN A 160 1.60 -21.81 14.94
C ASN A 160 0.79 -21.97 16.23
N ILE A 161 0.25 -20.88 16.78
CA ILE A 161 -0.63 -20.92 17.96
C ILE A 161 -1.91 -21.71 17.66
N LYS A 162 -2.54 -21.48 16.49
CA LYS A 162 -3.72 -22.25 16.06
C LYS A 162 -3.42 -23.74 15.93
N LEU A 163 -2.27 -24.10 15.34
CA LEU A 163 -1.80 -25.47 15.24
C LEU A 163 -1.59 -26.11 16.61
N PHE A 164 -1.02 -25.37 17.57
CA PHE A 164 -0.89 -25.82 18.96
C PHE A 164 -2.25 -26.13 19.59
N PHE A 165 -3.23 -25.22 19.50
CA PHE A 165 -4.57 -25.46 20.03
C PHE A 165 -5.30 -26.60 19.32
N MET A 166 -5.12 -26.75 18.01
CA MET A 166 -5.69 -27.86 17.24
C MET A 166 -5.14 -29.21 17.73
N ASN A 167 -3.81 -29.32 17.88
CA ASN A 167 -3.16 -30.52 18.40
C ASN A 167 -3.57 -30.82 19.85
N ALA A 168 -3.68 -29.79 20.70
CA ALA A 168 -4.13 -29.93 22.07
C ALA A 168 -5.59 -30.45 22.14
N ASN A 169 -6.47 -29.90 21.32
CA ASN A 169 -7.86 -30.35 21.23
C ASN A 169 -7.95 -31.79 20.70
N GLU A 170 -7.15 -32.15 19.70
CA GLU A 170 -7.06 -33.52 19.19
C GLU A 170 -6.58 -34.50 20.27
N PHE A 171 -5.58 -34.11 21.06
CA PHE A 171 -5.09 -34.90 22.19
C PHE A 171 -6.17 -35.11 23.26
N LEU A 172 -6.88 -34.05 23.67
CA LEU A 172 -8.00 -34.17 24.60
C LEU A 172 -9.11 -35.08 24.05
N ARG A 173 -9.42 -34.98 22.76
CA ARG A 173 -10.39 -35.84 22.10
C ARG A 173 -9.96 -37.31 22.11
N LYS A 174 -8.67 -37.58 21.88
CA LYS A 174 -8.08 -38.92 21.98
C LYS A 174 -8.16 -39.48 23.40
N ILE A 175 -7.93 -38.65 24.43
CA ILE A 175 -8.09 -39.06 25.83
C ILE A 175 -9.54 -39.44 26.12
N ILE A 176 -10.51 -38.58 25.77
CA ILE A 176 -11.94 -38.84 26.00
C ILE A 176 -12.37 -40.12 25.27
N SER A 177 -11.92 -40.31 24.03
CA SER A 177 -12.19 -41.53 23.26
C SER A 177 -11.61 -42.78 23.95
N SER A 178 -10.35 -42.72 24.41
CA SER A 178 -9.73 -43.82 25.13
C SER A 178 -10.47 -44.18 26.43
N ILE A 179 -10.84 -43.19 27.24
CA ILE A 179 -11.62 -43.39 28.46
C ILE A 179 -12.99 -44.01 28.13
N THR A 180 -13.63 -43.54 27.07
CA THR A 180 -14.93 -44.06 26.61
C THR A 180 -14.83 -45.52 26.19
N VAL A 181 -13.78 -45.90 25.45
CA VAL A 181 -13.50 -47.29 25.09
C VAL A 181 -13.31 -48.14 26.34
N VAL A 182 -12.46 -47.71 27.27
CA VAL A 182 -12.22 -48.43 28.53
C VAL A 182 -13.51 -48.60 29.32
N PHE A 183 -14.33 -47.55 29.44
CA PHE A 183 -15.61 -47.59 30.13
C PHE A 183 -16.57 -48.61 29.49
N TYR A 184 -16.76 -48.56 28.17
CA TYR A 184 -17.65 -49.51 27.49
C TYR A 184 -17.12 -50.94 27.53
N THR A 185 -15.81 -51.15 27.44
CA THR A 185 -15.21 -52.49 27.63
C THR A 185 -15.44 -53.03 29.03
N LEU A 186 -15.33 -52.19 30.07
CA LEU A 186 -15.60 -52.57 31.45
C LEU A 186 -17.08 -52.92 31.65
N VAL A 187 -18.00 -52.10 31.12
CA VAL A 187 -19.45 -52.39 31.15
C VAL A 187 -19.76 -53.70 30.42
N LEU A 188 -19.14 -53.95 29.27
CA LEU A 188 -19.30 -55.19 28.51
C LEU A 188 -18.82 -56.40 29.33
N LEU A 189 -17.65 -56.30 29.95
CA LEU A 189 -17.08 -57.34 30.79
C LEU A 189 -18.00 -57.68 31.97
N ILE A 190 -18.55 -56.69 32.65
CA ILE A 190 -19.51 -56.92 33.74
C ILE A 190 -20.79 -57.60 33.26
N LYS A 191 -21.33 -57.18 32.10
CA LYS A 191 -22.50 -57.84 31.48
C LYS A 191 -22.19 -59.28 31.09
N ALA A 192 -20.99 -59.55 30.56
CA ALA A 192 -20.54 -60.89 30.23
C ALA A 192 -20.43 -61.79 31.48
N PHE A 193 -19.83 -61.28 32.57
CA PHE A 193 -19.78 -62.00 33.85
C PHE A 193 -21.17 -62.35 34.40
N ARG A 194 -22.13 -61.42 34.30
CA ARG A 194 -23.52 -61.70 34.70
C ARG A 194 -24.12 -62.84 33.87
N LEU A 195 -23.87 -62.87 32.57
CA LEU A 195 -24.38 -63.92 31.68
C LEU A 195 -23.75 -65.29 31.99
N ILE A 196 -22.43 -65.34 32.24
CA ILE A 196 -21.73 -66.57 32.64
C ILE A 196 -22.35 -67.13 33.93
N PHE A 197 -22.65 -66.29 34.92
CA PHE A 197 -23.26 -66.75 36.17
C PHE A 197 -24.65 -67.37 35.94
N VAL A 198 -25.48 -66.74 35.12
CA VAL A 198 -26.81 -67.27 34.77
C VAL A 198 -26.68 -68.63 34.07
N LEU A 199 -25.73 -68.76 33.14
CA LEU A 199 -25.45 -70.03 32.47
C LEU A 199 -24.97 -71.11 33.44
N PHE A 200 -24.14 -70.75 34.43
CA PHE A 200 -23.67 -71.68 35.46
C PHE A 200 -24.83 -72.23 36.30
N VAL A 201 -25.74 -71.36 36.78
CA VAL A 201 -26.93 -71.78 37.55
C VAL A 201 -27.81 -72.70 36.72
N PHE A 202 -28.08 -72.33 35.47
CA PHE A 202 -28.89 -73.14 34.57
C PHE A 202 -28.23 -74.49 34.25
N GLY A 203 -26.92 -74.50 34.01
CA GLY A 203 -26.13 -75.70 33.78
C GLY A 203 -26.13 -76.62 35.00
N TRP A 204 -25.99 -76.09 36.21
CA TRP A 204 -26.04 -76.86 37.45
C TRP A 204 -27.43 -77.49 37.66
N LEU A 205 -28.49 -76.72 37.41
CA LEU A 205 -29.86 -77.21 37.49
C LEU A 205 -30.11 -78.37 36.53
N LEU A 206 -29.69 -78.23 35.26
CA LEU A 206 -29.87 -79.26 34.24
C LEU A 206 -29.02 -80.52 34.47
N THR A 207 -27.78 -80.38 34.94
CA THR A 207 -26.81 -81.50 35.02
C THR A 207 -26.85 -82.22 36.36
N MET A 208 -27.11 -81.53 37.47
CA MET A 208 -27.08 -82.14 38.80
C MET A 208 -28.50 -82.33 39.36
N VAL A 209 -29.30 -81.27 39.42
CA VAL A 209 -30.57 -81.29 40.18
C VAL A 209 -31.65 -82.12 39.48
N ILE A 210 -31.84 -81.95 38.17
CA ILE A 210 -32.85 -82.73 37.43
C ILE A 210 -32.50 -84.22 37.39
N PRO A 211 -31.27 -84.66 37.03
CA PRO A 211 -30.96 -86.08 37.01
C PRO A 211 -31.01 -86.71 38.41
N ALA A 212 -30.55 -86.01 39.45
CA ALA A 212 -30.63 -86.51 40.82
C ALA A 212 -32.08 -86.65 41.31
N SER A 213 -32.99 -85.75 40.92
CA SER A 213 -34.41 -85.92 41.26
C SER A 213 -35.03 -87.10 40.54
N MET A 214 -34.70 -87.30 39.25
CA MET A 214 -35.16 -88.44 38.46
C MET A 214 -34.66 -89.78 39.03
N THR A 215 -33.41 -89.87 39.47
CA THR A 215 -32.86 -91.10 40.06
C THR A 215 -33.51 -91.42 41.41
N VAL A 216 -33.76 -90.43 42.26
CA VAL A 216 -34.47 -90.63 43.54
C VAL A 216 -35.89 -91.12 43.30
N VAL A 217 -36.63 -90.51 42.37
CA VAL A 217 -37.98 -90.98 42.00
C VAL A 217 -37.94 -92.41 41.46
N GLY A 218 -36.96 -92.73 40.61
CA GLY A 218 -36.75 -94.08 40.08
C GLY A 218 -36.50 -95.12 41.19
N LEU A 219 -35.64 -94.80 42.16
CA LEU A 219 -35.34 -95.69 43.29
C LEU A 219 -36.56 -95.90 44.21
N ILE A 220 -37.41 -94.88 44.41
CA ILE A 220 -38.66 -95.03 45.17
C ILE A 220 -39.61 -95.99 44.47
N ILE A 221 -39.76 -95.88 43.13
CA ILE A 221 -40.58 -96.81 42.35
C ILE A 221 -40.05 -98.24 42.48
N VAL A 222 -38.74 -98.44 42.38
CA VAL A 222 -38.10 -99.76 42.57
C VAL A 222 -38.32 -100.30 43.98
N LEU A 223 -38.25 -99.44 45.01
CA LEU A 223 -38.53 -99.87 46.39
C LEU A 223 -39.97 -100.37 46.53
N ILE A 224 -40.94 -99.65 45.95
CA ILE A 224 -42.35 -100.04 45.98
C ILE A 224 -42.56 -101.40 45.28
N THR A 225 -41.95 -101.62 44.11
CA THR A 225 -42.08 -102.90 43.40
C THR A 225 -41.44 -104.06 44.16
N VAL A 226 -40.27 -103.86 44.77
CA VAL A 226 -39.61 -104.87 45.61
C VAL A 226 -40.45 -105.21 46.85
N VAL A 227 -41.05 -104.23 47.50
CA VAL A 227 -41.96 -104.46 48.64
C VAL A 227 -43.19 -105.27 48.21
N ILE A 228 -43.80 -104.95 47.06
CA ILE A 228 -44.94 -105.70 46.53
C ILE A 228 -44.54 -107.14 46.20
N MET A 229 -43.40 -107.36 45.54
CA MET A 229 -42.89 -108.71 45.25
C MET A 229 -42.59 -109.51 46.52
N PHE A 230 -42.05 -108.87 47.56
CA PHE A 230 -41.81 -109.51 48.86
C PHE A 230 -43.11 -109.96 49.53
N LEU A 231 -44.16 -109.13 49.49
CA LEU A 231 -45.48 -109.49 50.02
C LEU A 231 -46.08 -110.73 49.32
N GLN A 232 -45.72 -110.98 48.06
CA GLN A 232 -46.18 -112.14 47.29
C GLN A 232 -45.34 -113.40 47.51
N MET A 233 -44.05 -113.29 47.88
CA MET A 233 -43.13 -114.44 48.05
C MET A 233 -42.86 -114.80 49.53
N SER A 234 -43.93 -114.96 50.33
CA SER A 234 -43.87 -115.20 51.79
C SER A 234 -43.13 -116.46 52.27
N SER A 235 -42.59 -117.29 51.37
CA SER A 235 -41.96 -118.58 51.68
C SER A 235 -40.46 -118.53 51.99
N ILE A 236 -39.74 -117.41 51.75
CA ILE A 236 -38.30 -117.27 52.06
C ILE A 236 -38.02 -115.92 52.76
N PRO A 237 -38.15 -115.84 54.10
CA PRO A 237 -38.19 -114.56 54.82
C PRO A 237 -36.84 -113.82 54.92
N VAL A 238 -35.70 -114.49 54.75
CA VAL A 238 -34.39 -113.91 55.08
C VAL A 238 -33.81 -113.04 53.95
N VAL A 239 -33.92 -113.47 52.68
CA VAL A 239 -33.26 -112.79 51.55
C VAL A 239 -33.91 -111.44 51.23
N GLY A 240 -35.23 -111.33 51.34
CA GLY A 240 -35.96 -110.09 51.05
C GLY A 240 -35.65 -108.94 52.02
N LEU A 241 -35.42 -109.26 53.29
CA LEU A 241 -35.11 -108.27 54.33
C LEU A 241 -33.73 -107.63 54.10
N PHE A 242 -32.73 -108.44 53.74
CA PHE A 242 -31.38 -107.92 53.40
C PHE A 242 -31.41 -107.03 52.16
N LEU A 243 -32.14 -107.42 51.11
CA LEU A 243 -32.22 -106.66 49.86
C LEU A 243 -32.97 -105.33 50.06
N ALA A 244 -34.04 -105.33 50.86
CA ALA A 244 -34.76 -104.12 51.26
C ALA A 244 -33.89 -103.16 52.10
N LEU A 245 -33.09 -103.67 53.05
CA LEU A 245 -32.15 -102.87 53.84
C LEU A 245 -31.08 -102.19 52.97
N ILE A 246 -30.51 -102.94 52.00
CA ILE A 246 -29.51 -102.39 51.07
C ILE A 246 -30.14 -101.28 50.20
N LEU A 247 -31.33 -101.52 49.65
CA LEU A 247 -32.04 -100.51 48.85
C LEU A 247 -32.37 -99.26 49.67
N LEU A 248 -32.80 -99.42 50.92
CA LEU A 248 -33.08 -98.31 51.82
C LEU A 248 -31.81 -97.48 52.07
N PHE A 249 -30.66 -98.12 52.30
CA PHE A 249 -29.38 -97.44 52.45
C PHE A 249 -28.97 -96.67 51.20
N VAL A 250 -29.13 -97.27 50.01
CA VAL A 250 -28.88 -96.62 48.72
C VAL A 250 -29.78 -95.39 48.54
N ILE A 251 -31.08 -95.50 48.86
CA ILE A 251 -32.02 -94.37 48.79
C ILE A 251 -31.60 -93.24 49.72
N ILE A 252 -31.19 -93.53 50.96
CA ILE A 252 -30.71 -92.52 51.90
C ILE A 252 -29.51 -91.77 51.32
N ILE A 253 -28.53 -92.48 50.74
CA ILE A 253 -27.34 -91.85 50.14
C ILE A 253 -27.73 -90.91 49.00
N TYR A 254 -28.57 -91.36 48.06
CA TYR A 254 -29.00 -90.53 46.94
C TYR A 254 -29.88 -89.36 47.37
N TYR A 255 -30.73 -89.55 48.38
CA TYR A 255 -31.56 -88.49 48.95
C TYR A 255 -30.72 -87.41 49.62
N VAL A 256 -29.70 -87.80 50.40
CA VAL A 256 -28.74 -86.86 50.98
C VAL A 256 -27.98 -86.11 49.88
N GLY A 257 -27.53 -86.81 48.83
CA GLY A 257 -26.89 -86.17 47.67
C GLY A 257 -27.78 -85.14 46.97
N PHE A 258 -29.06 -85.46 46.79
CA PHE A 258 -30.05 -84.53 46.24
C PHE A 258 -30.26 -83.31 47.13
N LEU A 259 -30.38 -83.48 48.45
CA LEU A 259 -30.50 -82.37 49.40
C LEU A 259 -29.28 -81.45 49.37
N VAL A 260 -28.07 -82.02 49.32
CA VAL A 260 -26.83 -81.24 49.19
C VAL A 260 -26.82 -80.43 47.89
N ALA A 261 -27.23 -81.04 46.76
CA ALA A 261 -27.31 -80.35 45.48
C ALA A 261 -28.33 -79.19 45.49
N LEU A 262 -29.47 -79.37 46.18
CA LEU A 262 -30.50 -78.34 46.36
C LEU A 262 -30.00 -77.18 47.24
N ILE A 263 -29.37 -77.50 48.38
CA ILE A 263 -28.79 -76.49 49.27
C ILE A 263 -27.75 -75.67 48.52
N PHE A 264 -26.86 -76.33 47.78
CA PHE A 264 -25.86 -75.64 46.95
C PHE A 264 -26.53 -74.74 45.90
N LEU A 265 -27.57 -75.19 45.21
CA LEU A 265 -28.32 -74.36 44.25
C LEU A 265 -28.93 -73.12 44.91
N ILE A 266 -29.52 -73.27 46.10
CA ILE A 266 -30.09 -72.15 46.86
C ILE A 266 -29.00 -71.14 47.22
N VAL A 267 -27.85 -71.61 47.71
CA VAL A 267 -26.70 -70.75 48.05
C VAL A 267 -26.20 -69.99 46.83
N VAL A 268 -26.03 -70.67 45.69
CA VAL A 268 -25.59 -70.04 44.44
C VAL A 268 -26.61 -69.00 43.94
N CYS A 269 -27.92 -69.29 44.04
CA CYS A 269 -28.99 -68.34 43.69
C CYS A 269 -29.01 -67.11 44.61
N LEU A 270 -28.77 -67.28 45.91
CA LEU A 270 -28.65 -66.17 46.85
C LEU A 270 -27.42 -65.31 46.53
N MET A 271 -26.28 -65.94 46.25
CA MET A 271 -25.08 -65.24 45.81
C MET A 271 -25.32 -64.46 44.52
N TYR A 272 -26.04 -65.02 43.54
CA TYR A 272 -26.47 -64.31 42.34
C TYR A 272 -27.32 -63.08 42.66
N GLY A 273 -28.31 -63.23 43.54
CA GLY A 273 -29.19 -62.15 43.93
C GLY A 273 -28.43 -60.99 44.58
N LEU A 274 -27.49 -61.30 45.47
CA LEU A 274 -26.60 -60.31 46.09
C LEU A 274 -25.68 -59.65 45.07
N PHE A 275 -25.05 -60.43 44.20
CA PHE A 275 -24.18 -59.92 43.14
C PHE A 275 -24.93 -59.01 42.15
N SER A 276 -26.12 -59.42 41.73
CA SER A 276 -26.98 -58.63 40.83
C SER A 276 -27.37 -57.28 41.44
N ARG A 277 -27.74 -57.27 42.74
CA ARG A 277 -28.03 -56.02 43.47
C ARG A 277 -26.79 -55.14 43.61
N PHE A 278 -25.63 -55.73 43.87
CA PHE A 278 -24.36 -54.99 43.94
C PHE A 278 -24.03 -54.32 42.60
N VAL A 279 -24.13 -55.05 41.48
CA VAL A 279 -23.89 -54.50 40.14
C VAL A 279 -24.88 -53.38 39.81
N GLN A 280 -26.17 -53.52 40.15
CA GLN A 280 -27.16 -52.46 39.92
C GLN A 280 -26.89 -51.18 40.71
N LYS A 281 -26.29 -51.27 41.90
CA LYS A 281 -25.90 -50.10 42.69
C LYS A 281 -24.73 -49.34 42.08
N ILE A 282 -23.77 -50.05 41.49
CA ILE A 282 -22.57 -49.43 40.90
C ILE A 282 -22.89 -48.85 39.51
N PHE A 283 -23.74 -49.52 38.74
CA PHE A 283 -24.13 -49.11 37.40
C PHE A 283 -25.65 -48.92 37.32
N PRO A 284 -26.19 -47.85 37.94
CA PRO A 284 -27.60 -47.49 37.76
C PRO A 284 -27.85 -47.20 36.28
N LYS A 285 -29.00 -47.65 35.77
CA LYS A 285 -29.42 -47.42 34.39
C LYS A 285 -29.54 -45.92 34.07
#